data_AF-A0A840VUM0-F1
#
_entry.id   AF-A0A840VUM0-F1
#
_cell.length_a   1.000
_cell.length_b   1.000
_cell.length_c   1.000
_cell.angle_alpha   90.00
_cell.angle_beta   90.00
_cell.angle_gamma   90.00
#
_symmetry.space_group_name_H-M   'P 1'
#
loop_
_entity.id
_entity.type
_entity.pdbx_description
1 polymer ?
#
loop_
_entity_poly.entity_id
_entity_poly.type
_entity_poly.pdbx_seq_one_letter_code
_entity_poly.pdbx_strand_id
1 'polypeptide(L)' 'MTETTVILIADDGEWTRRRIDGPDGARRFAYRMGIPVYDVRLMGYPQRMRDFNERRKRRPERG' A
#
# COMPACT_ATOMS: atom_id res chain seq x y z
N MET A 1 -2.68 -18.91 -9.91
CA MET A 1 -3.50 -17.83 -9.32
C MET A 1 -2.59 -16.65 -9.00
N THR A 2 -3.00 -15.41 -9.25
CA THR A 2 -2.21 -14.22 -8.91
C THR A 2 -2.15 -14.10 -7.38
N GLU A 3 -0.94 -13.99 -6.82
CA GLU A 3 -0.78 -13.84 -5.38
C GLU A 3 -1.42 -12.53 -4.89
N THR A 4 -2.19 -12.61 -3.82
CA THR A 4 -2.78 -11.43 -3.20
C THR A 4 -1.72 -10.70 -2.39
N THR A 5 -1.70 -9.37 -2.51
CA THR A 5 -0.77 -8.52 -1.79
C THR A 5 -1.49 -7.34 -1.19
N VAL A 6 -1.01 -6.87 -0.05
CA VAL A 6 -1.41 -5.59 0.53
C VAL A 6 -0.33 -4.53 0.32
N ILE A 7 -0.75 -3.28 0.28
CA ILE A 7 0.14 -2.12 0.29
C ILE A 7 -0.17 -1.34 1.56
N LEU A 8 0.83 -1.21 2.43
CA LEU A 8 0.74 -0.39 3.64
C LEU A 8 1.30 0.99 3.29
N ILE A 9 0.54 2.03 3.58
CA ILE A 9 0.86 3.41 3.21
C ILE A 9 0.82 4.24 4.49
N ALA A 10 1.98 4.75 4.91
CA ALA A 10 2.13 5.67 6.02
C ALA A 10 1.43 7.01 5.76
N ASP A 11 1.34 7.85 6.78
CA ASP A 11 0.70 9.16 6.71
C ASP A 11 1.42 10.11 5.73
N ASP A 12 2.75 10.04 5.66
CA ASP A 12 3.59 10.82 4.76
C ASP A 12 3.59 10.32 3.30
N GLY A 13 3.01 9.14 3.06
CA GLY A 13 2.94 8.48 1.76
C GLY A 13 4.02 7.46 1.49
N GLU A 14 4.98 7.24 2.40
CA GLU A 14 5.88 6.09 2.31
C GLU A 14 5.06 4.80 2.29
N TRP A 15 5.51 3.82 1.50
CA TRP A 15 4.75 2.60 1.33
C TRP A 15 5.63 1.36 1.18
N THR A 16 5.04 0.24 1.56
CA THR A 16 5.62 -1.09 1.42
C THR A 16 4.55 -2.10 0.96
N ARG A 17 4.96 -3.07 0.15
CA ARG A 17 4.09 -4.14 -0.36
C ARG A 17 4.48 -5.48 0.24
N ARG A 18 3.47 -6.22 0.72
CA ARG A 18 3.65 -7.54 1.35
C ARG A 18 2.67 -8.55 0.76
N ARG A 19 3.09 -9.81 0.65
CA ARG A 19 2.20 -10.93 0.28
C ARG A 19 1.23 -11.23 1.43
N ILE A 20 0.06 -11.72 1.08
CA ILE A 20 -0.95 -12.12 2.06
C ILE A 20 -1.80 -13.27 1.52
N ASP A 21 -2.35 -14.05 2.44
CA ASP A 21 -3.18 -15.23 2.14
C ASP A 21 -4.59 -14.83 1.70
N GLY A 22 -4.68 -14.21 0.52
CA GLY A 22 -5.95 -13.83 -0.10
C GLY A 22 -6.62 -12.59 0.52
N PRO A 23 -7.79 -12.19 -0.03
CA PRO A 23 -8.56 -11.04 0.45
C PRO A 23 -9.01 -11.17 1.90
N ASP A 24 -9.38 -12.37 2.36
CA ASP A 24 -9.80 -12.59 3.73
C ASP A 24 -8.64 -12.49 4.73
N GLY A 25 -7.43 -12.92 4.32
CA GLY A 25 -6.21 -12.67 5.07
C GLY A 25 -5.96 -11.17 5.26
N ALA A 26 -6.15 -10.37 4.21
CA ALA A 26 -6.03 -8.92 4.28
C ALA A 26 -7.05 -8.27 5.23
N ARG A 27 -8.31 -8.70 5.18
CA ARG A 27 -9.36 -8.22 6.09
C ARG A 27 -9.06 -8.55 7.55
N ARG A 28 -8.65 -9.78 7.84
CA ARG A 28 -8.25 -10.20 9.21
C ARG A 28 -7.02 -9.44 9.70
N PHE A 29 -6.03 -9.22 8.84
CA PHE A 29 -4.85 -8.42 9.18
C PHE A 29 -5.24 -6.99 9.55
N ALA A 30 -6.03 -6.33 8.69
CA ALA A 30 -6.49 -4.96 8.91
C ALA A 30 -7.30 -4.81 10.21
N TYR A 31 -8.23 -5.75 10.45
CA TYR A 31 -9.01 -5.81 11.69
C TYR A 31 -8.11 -5.91 12.93
N ARG A 32 -7.13 -6.83 12.94
CA ARG A 32 -6.19 -6.97 14.07
C ARG A 32 -5.31 -5.74 14.30
N MET A 33 -4.95 -5.05 13.22
CA MET A 33 -4.14 -3.83 13.28
C MET A 33 -4.97 -2.57 13.59
N GLY A 34 -6.30 -2.66 13.61
CA GLY A 34 -7.18 -1.50 13.79
C GLY A 34 -7.08 -0.48 12.67
N ILE A 35 -6.69 -0.90 11.46
CA ILE A 35 -6.54 -0.02 10.30
C ILE A 35 -7.56 -0.37 9.22
N PRO A 36 -8.04 0.61 8.43
CA PRO A 36 -8.93 0.34 7.32
C PRO A 36 -8.18 -0.34 6.16
N VAL A 37 -8.90 -1.17 5.40
CA VAL A 37 -8.40 -1.80 4.17
C VAL A 37 -9.33 -1.47 3.01
N TYR A 38 -8.74 -1.16 1.85
CA TYR A 38 -9.47 -0.78 0.64
C TYR A 38 -8.96 -1.57 -0.56
N ASP A 39 -9.85 -1.87 -1.51
CA ASP A 39 -9.45 -2.44 -2.79
C ASP A 39 -8.98 -1.33 -3.72
N VAL A 40 -7.67 -1.33 -4.00
CA VAL A 40 -7.01 -0.38 -4.90
C VAL A 40 -7.50 -0.52 -6.34
N ARG A 41 -8.03 -1.67 -6.76
CA ARG A 41 -8.61 -1.83 -8.10
C ARG A 41 -9.92 -1.06 -8.25
N LEU A 42 -10.62 -0.81 -7.14
CA LEU A 42 -11.85 -0.04 -7.10
C LEU A 42 -11.57 1.45 -6.86
N MET A 43 -10.67 1.77 -5.92
CA MET A 43 -10.45 3.14 -5.46
C MET A 43 -9.24 3.83 -6.12
N GLY A 44 -8.38 3.08 -6.80
CA GLY A 44 -7.07 3.55 -7.24
C GLY A 44 -6.07 3.72 -6.08
N TYR A 45 -4.85 4.10 -6.42
CA TYR A 45 -3.80 4.36 -5.42
C TYR A 45 -4.03 5.71 -4.72
N PRO A 46 -3.89 5.80 -3.39
CA PRO A 46 -4.04 7.05 -2.65
C PRO A 46 -3.08 8.15 -3.11
N GLN A 47 -3.53 9.41 -3.06
CA GLN A 47 -2.76 10.56 -3.52
C GLN A 47 -1.42 10.70 -2.81
N ARG A 48 -1.37 10.53 -1.48
CA ARG A 48 -0.13 10.61 -0.69
C ARG A 48 0.98 9.65 -1.16
N MET A 49 0.61 8.44 -1.59
CA MET A 49 1.55 7.47 -2.18
C MET A 49 2.08 7.94 -3.53
N ARG A 50 1.21 8.53 -4.36
CA ARG A 50 1.61 9.10 -5.66
C ARG A 50 2.57 10.27 -5.45
N ASP A 51 2.26 11.15 -4.51
CA ASP A 51 3.10 12.30 -4.16
C ASP A 51 4.46 11.85 -3.62
N PHE A 52 4.49 10.81 -2.79
CA PHE A 52 5.74 10.21 -2.31
C PHE A 52 6.59 9.68 -3.46
N ASN A 53 5.99 8.95 -4.41
CA ASN A 53 6.69 8.45 -5.59
C ASN A 53 7.24 9.60 -6.45
N GLU A 54 6.46 10.68 -6.65
CA GLU A 54 6.92 11.86 -7.38
C GLU A 54 8.09 12.56 -6.68
N ARG A 55 8.05 12.71 -5.35
CA ARG A 55 9.17 13.25 -4.57
C ARG A 55 10.43 12.39 -4.70
N ARG A 56 10.30 11.06 -4.59
CA ARG A 56 11.41 10.12 -4.78
C ARG A 56 11.98 10.15 -6.20
N LYS A 57 11.14 10.25 -7.22
CA LYS A 57 11.57 10.35 -8.62
C LYS A 57 12.37 11.63 -8.89
N ARG A 58 11.97 12.76 -8.28
CA ARG A 58 12.67 14.06 -8.38
C ARG A 58 13.98 14.10 -7.62
N ARG A 59 14.13 13.24 -6.60
CA ARG A 59 15.36 13.07 -5.83
C ARG A 59 15.90 11.67 -6.12
N PRO A 60 16.44 11.40 -7.33
CA PRO A 60 17.13 10.15 -7.56
C PRO A 60 18.15 10.02 -6.44
N GLU A 61 18.07 8.90 -5.70
CA GLU A 61 19.04 8.57 -4.68
C GLU A 61 20.40 8.73 -5.37
N ARG A 62 21.22 9.69 -4.90
CA ARG A 62 22.57 9.89 -5.42
C ARG A 62 23.35 8.64 -5.02
N GLY A 63 23.30 7.63 -5.88
CA GLY A 63 24.27 6.54 -5.93
C GLY A 63 25.52 7.03 -6.64
#